data_AF-A0AAV7RR89-F1
#
_entry.id   AF-A0AAV7RR89-F1
#
_cell.length_a   1.000
_cell.length_b   1.000
_cell.length_c   1.000
_cell.angle_alpha   90.00
_cell.angle_beta   90.00
_cell.angle_gamma   90.00
#
_symmetry.space_group_name_H-M   'P 1'
#
loop_
_entity.id
_entity.type
_entity.pdbx_description
1 polymer ?
#
loop_
_entity_poly.entity_id
_entity_poly.type
_entity_poly.pdbx_seq_one_letter_code
_entity_poly.pdbx_strand_id
1 'polypeptide(L)'
;MEDGHLLESQCGFREDQGTVDMIFAAHQLRENCQEQDRDLYTTFVDLNKAFDTVGHEGLWRIVEMFGCPGKFISMVRQFQDGMLARVLDDRDSSDAFLVINGVKQGCVLAPTLFSMMFSAMLSNAFCDDEETSIKIRYRTDSRLFNLWRL
;
A
#
# COMPACT_ATOMS: atom_id res chain seq x y z
N MET A 1 -7.95 -7.73 16.01
CA MET A 1 -7.45 -6.38 16.32
C MET A 1 -8.16 -5.47 15.34
N GLU A 2 -9.42 -5.20 15.62
CA GLU A 2 -10.42 -4.55 14.74
C GLU A 2 -11.15 -3.61 15.70
N ASP A 3 -11.26 -2.29 15.50
CA ASP A 3 -12.01 -1.67 14.41
C ASP A 3 -11.75 -0.14 14.28
N GLY A 4 -10.60 0.38 14.74
CA GLY A 4 -10.41 1.85 14.88
C GLY A 4 -9.20 2.49 14.21
N HIS A 5 -8.29 1.71 13.63
CA HIS A 5 -6.97 2.24 13.23
C HIS A 5 -6.73 2.30 11.72
N LEU A 6 -7.49 1.55 10.93
CA LEU A 6 -7.35 1.53 9.48
C LEU A 6 -8.56 2.22 8.82
N LEU A 7 -8.34 2.95 7.73
CA LEU A 7 -9.38 3.68 6.99
C LEU A 7 -10.49 2.75 6.48
N GLU A 8 -11.77 3.09 6.71
CA GLU A 8 -12.93 2.26 6.32
C GLU A 8 -12.92 1.84 4.84
N SER A 9 -12.48 2.73 3.94
CA SER A 9 -12.37 2.44 2.51
C SER A 9 -11.19 1.51 2.13
N GLN A 10 -10.44 0.99 3.10
CA GLN A 10 -9.33 0.06 2.89
C GLN A 10 -9.77 -1.38 3.13
N CYS A 11 -10.17 -2.09 2.08
CA CYS A 11 -10.57 -3.51 2.20
C CYS A 11 -9.42 -4.51 2.04
N GLY A 12 -8.22 -4.06 1.66
CA GLY A 12 -7.06 -4.93 1.49
C GLY A 12 -6.60 -5.53 2.82
N PHE A 13 -6.39 -6.86 2.84
CA PHE A 13 -5.82 -7.60 3.97
C PHE A 13 -6.61 -7.47 5.28
N ARG A 14 -7.93 -7.31 5.19
CA ARG A 14 -8.85 -7.34 6.33
C ARG A 14 -9.66 -8.62 6.35
N GLU A 15 -10.01 -9.06 7.56
CA GLU A 15 -11.00 -10.12 7.71
C GLU A 15 -12.36 -9.61 7.20
N ASP A 16 -13.13 -10.48 6.58
CA ASP A 16 -14.48 -10.22 6.06
C ASP A 16 -14.64 -9.07 5.04
N GLN A 17 -13.54 -8.51 4.51
CA GLN A 17 -13.57 -7.55 3.41
C GLN A 17 -12.70 -8.03 2.25
N GLY A 18 -13.11 -7.70 1.03
CA GLY A 18 -12.37 -8.08 -0.15
C GLY A 18 -12.69 -7.23 -1.38
N THR A 19 -12.19 -7.72 -2.52
CA THR A 19 -12.36 -7.04 -3.81
C THR A 19 -13.83 -6.87 -4.19
N VAL A 20 -14.70 -7.80 -3.77
CA VAL A 20 -16.14 -7.74 -4.05
C VAL A 20 -16.78 -6.50 -3.42
N ASP A 21 -16.40 -6.14 -2.19
CA ASP A 21 -16.93 -4.96 -1.49
C ASP A 21 -16.51 -3.67 -2.19
N MET A 22 -15.25 -3.60 -2.66
CA MET A 22 -14.75 -2.43 -3.38
C MET A 22 -15.33 -2.30 -4.80
N ILE A 23 -15.58 -3.42 -5.48
CA ILE A 23 -16.32 -3.43 -6.74
C ILE A 23 -17.75 -2.92 -6.48
N PHE A 24 -18.42 -3.43 -5.44
CA PHE A 24 -19.77 -3.00 -5.10
C PHE A 24 -19.84 -1.50 -4.80
N ALA A 25 -18.91 -0.96 -4.00
CA ALA A 25 -18.84 0.46 -3.71
C ALA A 25 -18.61 1.32 -4.98
N ALA A 26 -17.72 0.88 -5.88
CA ALA A 26 -17.51 1.56 -7.15
C ALA A 26 -18.75 1.54 -8.05
N HIS A 27 -19.49 0.42 -8.07
CA HIS A 27 -20.75 0.29 -8.80
C HIS A 27 -21.83 1.23 -8.25
N GLN A 28 -21.99 1.27 -6.92
CA GLN A 28 -22.93 2.18 -6.23
C GLN A 28 -22.64 3.66 -6.56
N LEU A 29 -21.37 4.07 -6.54
CA LEU A 29 -20.96 5.44 -6.90
C LEU A 29 -21.34 5.79 -8.34
N ARG A 30 -21.08 4.86 -9.27
CA ARG A 30 -21.45 5.04 -10.68
C ARG A 30 -22.95 5.17 -10.87
N GLU A 31 -23.73 4.27 -10.27
CA GLU A 31 -25.19 4.27 -10.37
C GLU A 31 -25.80 5.56 -9.81
N ASN A 32 -25.33 6.01 -8.64
CA ASN A 32 -25.77 7.26 -8.04
C ASN A 32 -25.45 8.48 -8.91
N CYS A 33 -24.24 8.56 -9.49
CA CYS A 33 -23.90 9.64 -10.43
C CYS A 33 -24.79 9.64 -11.69
N GLN A 34 -25.11 8.45 -12.23
CA GLN A 34 -26.02 8.32 -13.38
C GLN A 34 -27.44 8.76 -13.04
N GLU A 35 -27.96 8.39 -11.88
CA GLU A 35 -29.30 8.80 -11.42
C GLU A 35 -29.40 10.32 -11.20
N GLN A 36 -28.30 10.96 -10.78
CA GLN A 36 -28.25 12.40 -10.53
C GLN A 36 -27.86 13.24 -11.75
N ASP A 37 -27.65 12.63 -12.92
CA ASP A 37 -27.13 13.29 -14.13
C ASP A 37 -25.82 14.06 -13.87
N ARG A 38 -24.89 13.42 -13.15
CA ARG A 38 -23.58 13.97 -12.79
C ARG A 38 -22.47 13.17 -13.45
N ASP A 39 -21.47 13.89 -13.95
CA ASP A 39 -20.24 13.27 -14.43
C ASP A 39 -19.47 12.59 -13.29
N LEU A 40 -19.00 11.37 -13.54
CA LEU A 40 -18.08 10.64 -12.66
C LEU A 40 -16.74 10.44 -13.37
N TYR A 41 -15.67 10.92 -12.74
CA TYR A 41 -14.29 10.68 -13.17
C TYR A 41 -13.60 9.79 -12.16
N THR A 42 -12.99 8.69 -12.63
CA THR A 42 -12.30 7.72 -11.77
C THR A 42 -10.85 7.56 -12.24
N THR A 43 -9.92 7.54 -11.29
CA THR A 43 -8.50 7.26 -11.53
C THR A 43 -8.08 6.04 -10.74
N PHE A 44 -7.48 5.06 -11.42
CA PHE A 44 -6.88 3.90 -10.78
C PHE A 44 -5.39 4.14 -10.58
N VAL A 45 -4.90 3.94 -9.37
CA VAL A 45 -3.50 4.12 -8.99
C VAL A 45 -2.95 2.78 -8.52
N ASP A 46 -1.82 2.37 -9.09
CA ASP A 46 -1.10 1.17 -8.70
C ASP A 46 0.31 1.53 -8.21
N LEU A 47 0.75 0.87 -7.14
CA LEU A 47 2.06 1.13 -6.52
C LEU A 47 3.08 0.13 -7.03
N ASN A 48 4.08 0.63 -7.76
CA ASN A 48 5.18 -0.19 -8.25
C ASN A 48 5.99 -0.80 -7.10
N LYS A 49 6.04 -2.14 -7.02
CA LYS A 49 6.76 -2.89 -5.98
C LYS A 49 6.39 -2.46 -4.55
N ALA A 50 5.10 -2.29 -4.28
CA ALA A 50 4.59 -1.73 -3.03
C ALA A 50 5.27 -2.29 -1.76
N PHE A 51 5.37 -3.63 -1.65
CA PHE A 51 6.01 -4.28 -0.51
C PHE A 51 7.53 -4.06 -0.43
N ASP A 52 8.23 -3.99 -1.57
CA ASP A 52 9.69 -3.84 -1.60
C ASP A 52 10.14 -2.38 -1.35
N THR A 53 9.21 -1.43 -1.54
CA THR A 53 9.49 0.02 -1.41
C THR A 53 9.23 0.59 -0.02
N VAL A 54 8.75 -0.22 0.93
CA VAL A 54 8.43 0.23 2.29
C VAL A 54 9.70 0.67 3.02
N GLY A 55 9.82 1.96 3.35
CA GLY A 55 10.95 2.46 4.15
C GLY A 55 10.85 2.03 5.61
N HIS A 56 11.90 1.40 6.15
CA HIS A 56 11.91 0.86 7.52
C HIS A 56 11.72 1.93 8.59
N GLU A 57 12.45 3.05 8.52
CA GLU A 57 12.31 4.13 9.51
C GLU A 57 10.89 4.71 9.57
N GLY A 58 10.28 4.93 8.40
CA GLY A 58 8.91 5.41 8.30
C GLY A 58 7.91 4.40 8.85
N LEU A 59 8.09 3.11 8.50
CA LEU A 59 7.26 2.03 9.01
C LEU A 59 7.27 1.97 10.54
N TRP A 60 8.45 2.06 11.17
CA TRP A 60 8.54 1.96 12.64
C TRP A 60 7.87 3.13 13.36
N ARG A 61 7.99 4.35 12.82
CA ARG A 61 7.25 5.51 13.35
C ARG A 61 5.75 5.32 13.21
N ILE A 62 5.27 4.81 12.08
CA ILE A 62 3.85 4.56 11.86
C ILE A 62 3.33 3.49 12.81
N VAL A 63 4.05 2.37 12.97
CA VAL A 63 3.64 1.30 13.89
C VAL A 63 3.58 1.82 15.34
N GLU A 64 4.50 2.71 15.73
CA GLU A 64 4.44 3.40 17.02
C GLU A 64 3.23 4.34 17.13
N MET A 65 2.91 5.12 16.09
CA MET A 65 1.69 5.97 16.03
C MET A 65 0.40 5.18 16.16
N PHE A 66 0.38 3.93 15.68
CA PHE A 66 -0.75 3.00 15.85
C PHE A 66 -0.87 2.46 17.28
N GLY A 67 0.01 2.87 18.21
CA GLY A 67 -0.05 2.50 19.62
C GLY A 67 0.61 1.16 19.93
N CYS A 68 1.40 0.60 19.02
CA CYS A 68 2.08 -0.67 19.28
C CYS A 68 3.15 -0.51 20.39
N PRO A 69 3.21 -1.40 21.38
CA PRO A 69 4.21 -1.31 22.45
C PRO A 69 5.63 -1.39 21.91
N GLY A 70 6.54 -0.56 22.43
CA GLY A 70 7.94 -0.53 21.97
C GLY A 70 8.64 -1.89 22.00
N LYS A 71 8.33 -2.75 22.99
CA LYS A 71 8.86 -4.14 23.04
C LYS A 71 8.40 -4.97 21.84
N PHE A 72 7.14 -4.83 21.43
CA PHE A 72 6.61 -5.52 20.25
C PHE A 72 7.29 -5.02 18.98
N ILE A 73 7.43 -3.71 18.83
CA ILE A 73 8.15 -3.10 17.69
C ILE A 73 9.59 -3.64 17.62
N SER A 74 10.31 -3.66 18.74
CA SER A 74 11.68 -4.21 18.80
C SER A 74 11.76 -5.69 18.41
N MET A 75 10.73 -6.49 18.72
CA MET A 75 10.67 -7.88 18.25
C MET A 75 10.47 -7.95 16.73
N VAL A 76 9.52 -7.19 16.18
CA VAL A 76 9.25 -7.17 14.74
C VAL A 76 10.47 -6.65 13.96
N ARG A 77 11.18 -5.65 14.47
CA ARG A 77 12.42 -5.12 13.90
C ARG A 77 13.50 -6.16 13.74
N GLN A 78 13.64 -7.09 14.69
CA GLN A 78 14.63 -8.18 14.57
C GLN A 78 14.37 -9.11 13.38
N PHE A 79 13.14 -9.14 12.83
CA PHE A 79 12.81 -9.93 11.64
C PHE A 79 12.97 -9.16 10.32
N GLN A 80 13.10 -7.83 10.36
CA GLN A 80 13.12 -6.98 9.16
C GLN A 80 14.47 -6.24 9.00
N ASP A 81 15.07 -5.76 10.09
CA ASP A 81 16.32 -5.01 10.09
C ASP A 81 17.52 -5.96 9.85
N GLY A 82 18.53 -5.50 9.08
CA GLY A 82 19.79 -6.24 8.89
C GLY A 82 19.68 -7.47 7.98
N MET A 83 18.57 -7.64 7.27
CA MET A 83 18.38 -8.76 6.37
C MET A 83 19.30 -8.67 5.15
N LEU A 84 19.98 -9.77 4.84
CA LEU A 84 20.73 -9.95 3.60
C LEU A 84 19.90 -10.77 2.61
N ALA A 85 19.86 -10.34 1.36
CA ALA A 85 19.26 -11.07 0.26
C ALA A 85 20.32 -11.46 -0.78
N ARG A 86 20.01 -12.49 -1.57
CA ARG A 86 20.79 -12.93 -2.74
C ARG A 86 19.81 -13.20 -3.87
N VAL A 87 20.26 -12.92 -5.10
CA VAL A 87 19.55 -13.36 -6.30
C VAL A 87 20.03 -14.76 -6.64
N LEU A 88 19.11 -15.68 -6.85
CA LEU A 88 19.38 -17.02 -7.35
C LEU A 88 18.90 -17.10 -8.80
N ASP A 89 19.79 -17.49 -9.71
CA ASP A 89 19.48 -17.72 -11.12
C ASP A 89 20.03 -19.10 -11.53
N ASP A 90 19.14 -20.04 -11.80
CA ASP A 90 19.42 -21.47 -11.99
C ASP A 90 20.36 -22.08 -10.93
N ARG A 91 21.67 -22.11 -11.22
CA ARG A 91 22.71 -22.70 -10.36
C ARG A 91 23.64 -21.67 -9.73
N ASP A 92 23.52 -20.41 -10.13
CA ASP A 92 24.40 -19.34 -9.69
C ASP A 92 23.67 -18.42 -8.69
N SER A 93 24.43 -17.90 -7.72
CA SER A 93 23.92 -16.96 -6.73
C SER A 93 24.74 -15.69 -6.76
N SER A 94 24.08 -14.54 -6.67
CA SER A 94 24.77 -13.26 -6.45
C SER A 94 25.46 -13.23 -5.08
N ASP A 95 26.36 -12.26 -4.91
CA ASP A 95 26.79 -11.83 -3.59
C ASP A 95 25.59 -11.38 -2.74
N ALA A 96 25.75 -11.50 -1.42
CA ALA A 96 24.76 -11.01 -0.48
C ALA A 96 24.72 -9.48 -0.49
N PHE A 97 23.51 -8.91 -0.57
CA PHE A 97 23.29 -7.47 -0.45
C PHE A 97 22.31 -7.17 0.68
N LEU A 98 22.47 -6.00 1.30
CA LEU A 98 21.62 -5.56 2.39
C LEU A 98 20.24 -5.13 1.86
N VAL A 99 19.20 -5.63 2.50
CA VAL A 99 17.82 -5.20 2.27
C VAL A 99 17.55 -4.01 3.17
N ILE A 100 17.62 -2.82 2.58
CA ILE A 100 17.42 -1.53 3.28
C ILE A 100 15.96 -1.05 3.26
N ASN A 101 15.14 -1.62 2.36
CA ASN A 101 13.74 -1.28 2.17
C ASN A 101 12.94 -2.56 1.95
N GLY A 102 11.65 -2.41 2.22
CA GLY A 102 10.63 -3.40 1.98
C GLY A 102 10.35 -4.26 3.19
N VAL A 103 9.15 -4.84 3.18
CA VAL A 103 8.78 -5.91 4.11
C VAL A 103 8.90 -7.24 3.39
N LYS A 104 9.39 -8.26 4.08
CA LYS A 104 9.62 -9.58 3.48
C LYS A 104 8.31 -10.20 2.95
N GLN A 105 8.20 -10.34 1.63
CA GLN A 105 7.08 -11.07 1.02
C GLN A 105 7.05 -12.53 1.52
N GLY A 106 5.87 -13.02 1.88
CA GLY A 106 5.68 -14.32 2.53
C GLY A 106 5.85 -14.31 4.05
N CYS A 107 6.22 -13.18 4.66
CA CYS A 107 6.08 -13.00 6.11
C CYS A 107 4.61 -12.75 6.46
N VAL A 108 4.12 -13.45 7.49
CA VAL A 108 2.73 -13.33 7.98
C VAL A 108 2.38 -11.89 8.38
N LEU A 109 3.36 -11.12 8.89
CA LEU A 109 3.14 -9.73 9.31
C LEU A 109 3.27 -8.72 8.18
N ALA A 110 3.81 -9.09 7.02
CA ALA A 110 4.06 -8.14 5.93
C ALA A 110 2.77 -7.45 5.44
N PRO A 111 1.64 -8.15 5.24
CA PRO A 111 0.38 -7.51 4.86
C PRO A 111 -0.10 -6.50 5.90
N THR A 112 -0.06 -6.85 7.18
CA THR A 112 -0.49 -5.96 8.27
C THR A 112 0.38 -4.70 8.38
N LEU A 113 1.70 -4.86 8.31
CA LEU A 113 2.65 -3.75 8.35
C LEU A 113 2.43 -2.81 7.16
N PHE A 114 2.20 -3.37 5.97
CA PHE A 114 1.87 -2.60 4.78
C PHE A 114 0.54 -1.85 4.93
N SER A 115 -0.53 -2.50 5.41
CA SER A 115 -1.83 -1.86 5.62
C SER A 115 -1.76 -0.69 6.62
N MET A 116 -1.00 -0.83 7.71
CA MET A 116 -0.78 0.27 8.68
C MET A 116 -0.06 1.45 8.01
N MET A 117 1.03 1.18 7.30
CA MET A 117 1.78 2.20 6.56
C MET A 117 0.89 2.92 5.55
N PHE A 118 0.17 2.15 4.73
CA PHE A 118 -0.66 2.69 3.66
C PHE A 118 -1.83 3.49 4.22
N SER A 119 -2.46 3.03 5.30
CA SER A 119 -3.51 3.79 5.98
C SER A 119 -2.99 5.11 6.52
N ALA A 120 -1.82 5.14 7.16
CA ALA A 120 -1.22 6.40 7.63
C ALA A 120 -0.91 7.37 6.47
N MET A 121 -0.38 6.84 5.36
CA MET A 121 -0.11 7.64 4.15
C MET A 121 -1.39 8.24 3.56
N LEU A 122 -2.45 7.45 3.42
CA LEU A 122 -3.73 7.93 2.91
C LEU A 122 -4.37 8.95 3.87
N SER A 123 -4.37 8.66 5.18
CA SER A 123 -4.87 9.61 6.18
C SER A 123 -4.12 10.94 6.10
N ASN A 124 -2.80 10.93 5.95
CA ASN A 124 -2.03 12.17 5.78
C ASN A 124 -2.34 12.86 4.44
N ALA A 125 -2.42 12.10 3.35
CA ALA A 125 -2.69 12.65 2.02
C ALA A 125 -4.07 13.30 1.90
N PHE A 126 -5.05 12.85 2.69
CA PHE A 126 -6.42 13.36 2.70
C PHE A 126 -6.76 14.28 3.89
N CYS A 127 -5.85 14.48 4.85
CA CYS A 127 -6.08 15.36 6.00
C CYS A 127 -5.85 16.86 5.67
N ASP A 128 -5.09 17.16 4.61
CA ASP A 128 -4.85 18.51 4.14
C ASP A 128 -5.85 18.87 3.02
N ASP A 129 -6.79 19.76 3.34
CA ASP A 129 -7.75 20.29 2.38
C ASP A 129 -7.35 21.71 1.92
N GLU A 130 -7.69 22.00 0.65
CA GLU A 130 -7.56 23.23 -0.16
C GLU A 130 -6.32 23.47 -1.07
N GLU A 131 -5.07 23.09 -0.75
CA GLU A 131 -3.90 23.51 -1.60
C GLU A 131 -3.13 22.39 -2.32
N THR A 132 -3.35 21.12 -1.97
CA THR A 132 -2.71 19.93 -2.57
C THR A 132 -3.33 19.58 -3.92
N SER A 133 -3.19 20.46 -4.91
CA SER A 133 -3.59 20.18 -6.28
C SER A 133 -2.75 19.03 -6.88
N ILE A 134 -3.39 17.93 -7.24
CA ILE A 134 -2.73 16.85 -7.99
C ILE A 134 -2.59 17.32 -9.44
N LYS A 135 -1.36 17.63 -9.85
CA LYS A 135 -1.06 18.00 -11.25
C LYS A 135 -1.07 16.75 -12.13
N ILE A 136 -2.24 16.39 -12.65
CA ILE A 136 -2.41 15.26 -13.56
C ILE A 136 -1.85 15.64 -14.94
N ARG A 137 -0.67 15.13 -15.30
CA ARG A 137 -0.22 15.09 -16.70
C ARG A 137 -0.80 13.84 -17.34
N TYR A 138 -1.85 14.00 -18.13
CA TYR A 138 -2.39 12.92 -18.95
C TYR A 138 -1.80 12.97 -20.36
N ARG A 139 -1.64 11.80 -20.97
CA ARG A 139 -1.48 11.66 -22.42
C ARG A 139 -2.68 10.86 -22.93
N THR A 140 -3.27 11.32 -24.03
CA THR A 140 -4.44 10.67 -24.65
C THR A 140 -4.07 9.55 -25.62
N ASP A 141 -2.78 9.24 -25.80
CA ASP A 141 -2.38 8.12 -26.63
C ASP A 141 -2.56 6.79 -25.89
N SER A 142 -3.23 5.83 -26.53
CA SER A 142 -3.65 4.53 -25.99
C SER A 142 -2.50 3.57 -25.64
N ARG A 143 -1.28 4.06 -25.43
CA ARG A 143 -0.07 3.31 -25.09
C ARG A 143 0.21 3.32 -23.57
N LEU A 144 -0.86 3.25 -22.78
CA LEU A 144 -0.83 3.33 -21.32
C LEU A 144 -0.08 2.14 -20.67
N PHE A 145 -0.07 0.98 -21.33
CA PHE A 145 0.63 -0.21 -20.88
C PHE A 145 1.87 -0.44 -21.73
N ASN A 146 3.05 -0.27 -21.14
CA ASN A 146 4.28 -0.79 -21.70
C ASN A 146 4.35 -2.27 -21.30
N LEU A 147 3.79 -3.15 -22.14
CA LEU A 147 3.70 -4.60 -21.91
C LEU A 147 5.06 -5.28 -21.67
N TRP A 148 6.18 -4.59 -21.97
CA TRP A 148 7.54 -5.02 -21.66
C TRP A 148 7.93 -4.87 -20.18
N ARG A 149 7.06 -4.30 -19.33
CA ARG A 149 7.26 -4.14 -17.87
C ARG A 149 6.27 -4.96 -17.03
N LEU A 150 5.52 -5.88 -17.65
CA LEU A 150 4.68 -6.89 -16.99
C LEU A 150 5.40 -8.24 -16.99
#